data_AF-A0A950KTZ0-F1
#
_entry.id   AF-A0A950KTZ0-F1
#
_cell.length_a   1.000
_cell.length_b   1.000
_cell.length_c   1.000
_cell.angle_alpha   90.00
_cell.angle_beta   90.00
_cell.angle_gamma   90.00
#
_symmetry.space_group_name_H-M   'P 1'
#
loop_
_entity.id
_entity.type
_entity.pdbx_description
1 polymer ?
#
loop_
_entity_poly.entity_id
_entity_poly.type
_entity_poly.pdbx_seq_one_letter_code
_entity_poly.pdbx_strand_id
1 'polypeptide(L)'
;MAAPELAPDALAFDLASDTVRELNQRLHATAPERFVHRVLVHNPSGKHAIAVGLDAPYEVEIEGHVGYYCAGMNKLATVRVRGNCG
;
A
#
# COMPACT_ATOMS: atom_id res chain seq x y z
N MET A 1 -2.59 -23.50 -1.16
CA MET A 1 -3.18 -22.24 -1.66
C MET A 1 -2.02 -21.30 -1.91
N ALA A 2 -1.77 -20.98 -3.18
CA ALA A 2 -0.52 -20.39 -3.67
C ALA A 2 -0.31 -18.97 -3.13
N ALA A 3 0.88 -18.70 -2.59
CA ALA A 3 1.37 -17.34 -2.43
C ALA A 3 1.45 -16.70 -3.83
N PRO A 4 0.93 -15.49 -4.04
CA PRO A 4 0.99 -14.86 -5.36
C PRO A 4 2.45 -14.56 -5.67
N GLU A 5 2.89 -15.07 -6.82
CA GLU A 5 4.19 -14.82 -7.42
C GLU A 5 4.41 -13.30 -7.51
N LEU A 6 5.38 -12.80 -6.73
CA LEU A 6 5.81 -11.41 -6.75
C LEU A 6 6.25 -11.08 -8.18
N ALA A 7 5.39 -10.37 -8.92
CA ALA A 7 5.78 -9.79 -10.20
C ALA A 7 7.05 -8.93 -9.97
N PRO A 8 8.06 -9.00 -10.84
CA PRO A 8 9.37 -8.39 -10.60
C PRO A 8 9.37 -6.85 -10.48
N ASP A 9 8.24 -6.18 -10.76
CA ASP A 9 8.06 -4.73 -10.64
C ASP A 9 7.17 -4.29 -9.44
N ALA A 10 6.85 -5.20 -8.51
CA ALA A 10 6.06 -4.87 -7.33
C ALA A 10 6.93 -4.29 -6.20
N LEU A 11 6.58 -3.10 -5.69
CA LEU A 11 7.22 -2.51 -4.51
C LEU A 11 6.67 -3.17 -3.25
N ALA A 12 7.51 -3.90 -2.51
CA ALA A 12 7.14 -4.48 -1.23
C ALA A 12 7.58 -3.58 -0.06
N PHE A 13 6.70 -3.43 0.92
CA PHE A 13 6.93 -2.72 2.18
C PHE A 13 6.56 -3.61 3.37
N ASP A 14 7.40 -3.59 4.40
CA ASP A 14 7.12 -4.32 5.63
C ASP A 14 6.96 -3.33 6.79
N LEU A 15 5.74 -3.14 7.27
CA LEU A 15 5.46 -2.20 8.36
C LEU A 15 5.90 -2.71 9.75
N ALA A 16 6.50 -3.90 9.84
CA ALA A 16 7.25 -4.34 11.01
C ALA A 16 8.61 -3.63 11.14
N SER A 17 9.25 -3.30 10.01
CA SER A 17 10.54 -2.59 9.96
C SER A 17 10.43 -1.15 9.46
N ASP A 18 9.55 -0.92 8.48
CA ASP A 18 9.32 0.38 7.85
C ASP A 18 8.22 1.16 8.60
N THR A 19 8.27 2.48 8.46
CA THR A 19 7.21 3.34 8.98
C THR A 19 6.14 3.63 7.93
N VAL A 20 4.91 3.88 8.39
CA VAL A 20 3.80 4.33 7.53
C VAL A 20 4.15 5.65 6.82
N ARG A 21 4.97 6.49 7.47
CA ARG A 21 5.43 7.75 6.88
C ARG A 21 6.33 7.49 5.67
N GLU A 22 7.30 6.60 5.78
CA GLU A 22 8.21 6.26 4.68
C GLU A 22 7.45 5.62 3.51
N LEU A 23 6.51 4.71 3.80
CA LEU A 23 5.58 4.15 2.81
C LEU A 23 4.88 5.27 2.04
N ASN A 24 4.15 6.15 2.73
CA ASN A 24 3.38 7.21 2.08
C ASN A 24 4.29 8.20 1.32
N GLN A 25 5.44 8.55 1.88
CA GLN A 25 6.42 9.39 1.19
C GLN A 25 6.92 8.74 -0.10
N ARG A 26 7.15 7.43 -0.12
CA ARG A 26 7.56 6.74 -1.35
C ARG A 26 6.47 6.71 -2.40
N LEU A 27 5.23 6.47 -1.97
CA LEU A 27 4.06 6.46 -2.85
C LEU A 27 3.79 7.85 -3.46
N HIS A 28 4.10 8.92 -2.74
CA HIS A 28 4.00 10.30 -3.24
C HIS A 28 5.20 10.73 -4.09
N ALA A 29 6.40 10.22 -3.79
CA ALA A 29 7.63 10.58 -4.51
C ALA A 29 7.74 9.92 -5.89
N THR A 30 7.06 8.80 -6.12
CA THR A 30 7.12 8.08 -7.38
C THR A 30 6.11 8.72 -8.35
N ALA A 31 6.60 9.41 -9.37
CA ALA A 31 5.74 10.00 -10.40
C ALA A 31 5.13 8.88 -11.28
N PRO A 32 3.83 8.97 -11.66
CA PRO A 32 3.10 7.90 -12.36
C PRO A 32 3.51 7.70 -13.83
N GLU A 33 4.64 8.25 -14.27
CA GLU A 33 4.94 8.42 -15.69
C GLU A 33 5.25 7.14 -16.46
N ARG A 34 5.21 5.92 -15.86
CA ARG A 34 5.40 4.73 -16.71
C ARG A 34 4.64 3.45 -16.45
N PHE A 35 4.25 3.05 -15.25
CA PHE A 35 3.44 1.83 -15.09
C PHE A 35 2.57 1.90 -13.85
N VAL A 36 1.44 1.18 -13.88
CA VAL A 36 0.70 0.85 -12.66
C VAL A 36 1.68 0.12 -11.74
N HIS A 37 2.18 0.81 -10.72
CA HIS A 37 3.06 0.21 -9.74
C HIS A 37 2.20 -0.59 -8.77
N ARG A 38 2.40 -1.91 -8.78
CA ARG A 38 1.81 -2.79 -7.79
C ARG A 38 2.61 -2.64 -6.49
N VAL A 39 1.93 -2.45 -5.38
CA VAL A 39 2.54 -2.22 -4.06
C VAL A 39 2.00 -3.27 -3.10
N LEU A 40 2.89 -3.96 -2.41
CA LEU A 40 2.55 -4.95 -1.41
C LEU A 40 2.94 -4.42 -0.04
N VAL A 41 2.01 -4.43 0.91
CA VAL A 41 2.23 -3.97 2.28
C VAL A 41 1.99 -5.14 3.23
N HIS A 42 3.02 -5.54 3.95
CA HIS A 42 2.97 -6.61 4.93
C HIS A 42 3.01 -6.07 6.37
N ASN A 43 2.53 -6.89 7.30
CA ASN A 43 2.55 -6.64 8.74
C ASN A 43 1.98 -5.27 9.19
N PRO A 44 0.84 -4.80 8.63
CA PRO A 44 0.27 -3.50 8.97
C PRO A 44 -0.12 -3.37 10.44
N SER A 45 -0.39 -4.48 11.15
CA SER A 45 -0.58 -4.53 12.60
C SER A 45 -1.58 -3.51 13.15
N GLY A 46 -2.64 -3.20 12.40
CA GLY A 46 -3.65 -2.20 12.78
C GLY A 46 -3.17 -0.75 12.70
N LYS A 47 -2.04 -0.47 12.04
CA LYS A 47 -1.54 0.91 11.86
C LYS A 47 -2.51 1.74 11.03
N HIS A 48 -2.56 3.03 11.35
CA HIS A 48 -3.50 3.99 10.79
C HIS A 48 -2.85 4.70 9.60
N ALA A 49 -3.68 5.34 8.75
CA ALA A 49 -3.24 6.19 7.65
C ALA A 49 -2.26 5.51 6.66
N ILE A 50 -2.48 4.22 6.38
CA ILE A 50 -1.72 3.46 5.37
C ILE A 50 -2.21 3.86 3.98
N ALA A 51 -1.28 4.10 3.04
CA ALA A 51 -1.55 4.38 1.64
C ALA A 51 -2.49 5.58 1.40
N VAL A 52 -2.27 6.68 2.14
CA VAL A 52 -3.12 7.89 2.07
C VAL A 52 -2.69 8.87 0.98
N GLY A 53 -3.62 9.66 0.48
CA GLY A 53 -3.35 10.78 -0.43
C GLY A 53 -2.82 10.36 -1.80
N LEU A 54 -3.18 9.16 -2.28
CA LEU A 54 -2.69 8.64 -3.55
C LEU A 54 -3.35 9.33 -4.74
N ASP A 55 -2.55 10.06 -5.52
CA ASP A 55 -2.97 10.80 -6.73
C ASP A 55 -2.42 10.17 -8.02
N ALA A 56 -2.23 8.86 -8.00
CA ALA A 56 -1.68 8.09 -9.11
C ALA A 56 -2.29 6.68 -9.14
N PRO A 57 -2.34 6.02 -10.32
CA PRO A 57 -2.98 4.73 -10.50
C PRO A 57 -2.13 3.58 -9.94
N TYR A 58 -1.99 3.53 -8.61
CA TYR A 58 -1.33 2.43 -7.90
C TYR A 58 -2.27 1.26 -7.68
N GLU A 59 -1.72 0.05 -7.62
CA GLU A 59 -2.42 -1.15 -7.15
C GLU A 59 -1.81 -1.60 -5.83
N VAL A 60 -2.37 -1.13 -4.72
CA VAL A 60 -1.88 -1.43 -3.37
C VAL A 60 -2.63 -2.63 -2.80
N GLU A 61 -1.89 -3.65 -2.39
CA GLU A 61 -2.40 -4.82 -1.68
C GLU A 61 -1.80 -4.85 -0.27
N ILE A 62 -2.67 -4.85 0.73
CA ILE A 62 -2.28 -4.83 2.14
C ILE A 62 -2.64 -6.17 2.76
N GLU A 63 -1.65 -6.89 3.27
CA GLU A 63 -1.84 -8.19 3.92
C GLU A 63 -1.86 -8.03 5.44
N GLY A 64 -3.06 -8.05 6.01
CA GLY A 64 -3.29 -7.92 7.44
C GLY A 64 -4.31 -6.83 7.80
N HIS A 65 -4.47 -6.60 9.11
CA HIS A 65 -5.42 -5.63 9.63
C HIS A 65 -4.89 -4.20 9.53
N VAL A 66 -5.74 -3.26 9.10
CA VAL A 66 -5.43 -1.83 9.02
C VAL A 66 -6.30 -1.05 9.99
N GLY A 67 -5.74 0.04 10.52
CA GLY A 67 -6.46 0.98 11.38
C GLY A 67 -7.14 2.09 10.57
N TYR A 68 -7.62 3.10 11.28
CA TYR A 68 -8.39 4.20 10.69
C TYR A 68 -7.64 4.92 9.56
N TYR A 69 -8.44 5.44 8.62
CA TYR A 69 -7.97 6.25 7.48
C TYR A 69 -7.05 5.50 6.51
N CYS A 70 -7.11 4.17 6.45
CA CYS A 70 -6.49 3.42 5.36
C CYS A 70 -7.05 3.89 4.01
N ALA A 71 -6.17 4.15 3.04
CA ALA A 71 -6.52 4.72 1.74
C ALA A 71 -7.28 6.06 1.80
N GLY A 72 -7.16 6.80 2.91
CA GLY A 72 -7.78 8.12 3.05
C GLY A 72 -7.29 9.10 1.98
N MET A 73 -8.20 9.91 1.42
CA MET A 73 -7.91 10.87 0.35
C MET A 73 -7.31 10.24 -0.93
N ASN A 74 -7.59 8.95 -1.18
CA ASN A 74 -7.24 8.29 -2.43
C ASN A 74 -8.07 8.85 -3.61
N LYS A 75 -7.41 9.18 -4.72
CA LYS A 75 -8.04 9.72 -5.94
C LYS A 75 -8.04 8.73 -7.09
N LEU A 76 -6.92 8.04 -7.33
CA LEU A 76 -6.71 7.22 -8.54
C LEU A 76 -6.23 5.79 -8.25
N ALA A 77 -5.80 5.49 -7.03
CA ALA A 77 -5.25 4.18 -6.69
C ALA A 77 -6.36 3.17 -6.38
N THR A 78 -6.05 1.89 -6.55
CA THR A 78 -6.86 0.78 -6.05
C THR A 78 -6.16 0.19 -4.83
N VAL A 79 -6.81 0.23 -3.67
CA VAL A 79 -6.28 -0.34 -2.42
C VAL A 79 -7.13 -1.53 -2.01
N ARG A 80 -6.51 -2.71 -1.88
CA ARG A 80 -7.15 -3.95 -1.44
C ARG A 80 -6.55 -4.39 -0.12
N VAL A 81 -7.38 -4.49 0.91
CA VAL A 81 -6.97 -4.97 2.23
C VAL A 81 -7.42 -6.42 2.39
N ARG A 82 -6.46 -7.32 2.61
CA ARG A 82 -6.68 -8.72 2.99
C ARG A 82 -6.64 -8.84 4.51
N GLY A 83 -7.68 -8.32 5.15
CA GLY A 83 -7.77 -8.27 6.60
C GLY A 83 -8.96 -7.43 7.06
N ASN A 84 -8.91 -7.00 8.32
CA ASN A 84 -9.95 -6.14 8.88
C ASN A 84 -9.58 -4.68 8.64
N CYS A 85 -10.57 -3.84 8.33
CA CYS A 85 -10.40 -2.40 8.18
C CYS A 85 -11.11 -1.68 9.32
N GLY A 86 -10.37 -0.83 10.04
CA GLY A 86 -10.90 0.10 11.06
C GLY A 86 -11.45 1.38 10.46
#